data_AF-A0A9X3EMR0-F1
#
_entry.id   AF-A0A9X3EMR0-F1
#
_cell.length_a   1.000
_cell.length_b   1.000
_cell.length_c   1.000
_cell.angle_alpha   90.00
_cell.angle_beta   90.00
_cell.angle_gamma   90.00
#
_symmetry.space_group_name_H-M   'P 1'
#
loop_
_entity.id
_entity.type
_entity.pdbx_description
1 polymer ?
#
loop_
_entity_poly.entity_id
_entity_poly.type
_entity_poly.pdbx_seq_one_letter_code
_entity_poly.pdbx_strand_id
1 'polypeptide(L)'
;MELQTELDVLADEALRARRQGLSLLTAVRDPRFPALQSFHQGLRDALFLEIPEELEPWARLAANGVGNPPLQHMLVDFARGGDDDRRSALQAALAKLLVFEAIRLRLFVTAFRGEEFEVVGGEESDVDAIAYTEVATLLHHPELADPEVRPLTVLLASASVSLARDAQSRAEELRDTGEDTREELRMRARLRAALRELRLPEAVLLENALAALLGEERRELTELQAERPVALDGMTRQAMDQRVSRGRRALAHPRSTWPRRRRPALFDLLQRA
;
A
#
# COMPACT_ATOMS: atom_id res chain seq x y z
N MET A 1 -7.36 3.53 -24.24
CA MET A 1 -8.81 3.82 -24.11
C MET A 1 -9.30 3.32 -22.76
N GLU A 2 -8.99 2.09 -22.37
CA GLU A 2 -9.32 1.49 -21.06
C GLU A 2 -8.75 2.27 -19.85
N LEU A 3 -7.44 2.52 -19.80
CA LEU A 3 -6.81 3.28 -18.70
C LEU A 3 -7.38 4.69 -18.50
N GLN A 4 -7.74 5.38 -19.58
CA GLN A 4 -8.30 6.73 -19.47
C GLN A 4 -9.67 6.68 -18.80
N THR A 5 -10.52 5.72 -19.21
CA THR A 5 -11.83 5.51 -18.59
C THR A 5 -11.68 5.15 -17.11
N GLU A 6 -10.72 4.30 -16.75
CA GLU A 6 -10.45 3.95 -15.34
C GLU A 6 -10.05 5.19 -14.52
N LEU A 7 -9.13 6.01 -15.04
CA LEU A 7 -8.71 7.24 -14.37
C LEU A 7 -9.86 8.27 -14.24
N ASP A 8 -10.73 8.35 -15.24
CA ASP A 8 -11.92 9.23 -15.19
C ASP A 8 -12.90 8.78 -14.09
N VAL A 9 -13.12 7.46 -13.94
CA VAL A 9 -13.96 6.90 -12.87
C VAL A 9 -13.33 7.17 -11.50
N LEU A 10 -12.02 6.98 -11.34
CA LEU A 10 -11.31 7.28 -10.10
C LEU A 10 -11.41 8.77 -9.72
N ALA A 11 -11.24 9.65 -10.71
CA ALA A 11 -11.37 11.09 -10.51
C ALA A 11 -12.78 11.48 -10.04
N ASP A 12 -13.82 10.90 -10.66
CA ASP A 12 -15.21 11.16 -10.29
C ASP A 12 -15.55 10.64 -8.89
N GLU A 13 -15.12 9.41 -8.56
CA GLU A 13 -15.31 8.85 -7.22
C GLU A 13 -14.57 9.67 -6.13
N ALA A 14 -13.32 10.05 -6.37
CA ALA A 14 -12.55 10.88 -5.45
C ALA A 14 -13.20 12.26 -5.24
N LEU A 15 -13.66 12.90 -6.34
CA LEU A 15 -14.37 14.17 -6.27
C LEU A 15 -15.71 14.05 -5.52
N ARG A 16 -16.46 12.96 -5.78
CA ARG A 16 -17.73 12.67 -5.11
C ARG A 16 -17.53 12.45 -3.61
N ALA A 17 -16.52 11.70 -3.20
CA ALA A 17 -16.18 11.50 -1.80
C ALA A 17 -15.83 12.82 -1.11
N ARG A 18 -15.00 13.66 -1.75
CA ARG A 18 -14.66 15.00 -1.27
C ARG A 18 -15.89 15.87 -1.07
N ARG A 19 -16.82 15.88 -2.03
CA ARG A 19 -18.08 16.64 -1.95
C ARG A 19 -19.02 16.15 -0.85
N GLN A 20 -18.89 14.89 -0.45
CA GLN A 20 -19.60 14.32 0.70
C GLN A 20 -18.88 14.59 2.04
N GLY A 21 -17.78 15.34 2.03
CA GLY A 21 -17.00 15.64 3.23
C GLY A 21 -16.17 14.46 3.74
N LEU A 22 -15.98 13.41 2.94
CA LEU A 22 -15.17 12.26 3.32
C LEU A 22 -13.69 12.55 3.09
N SER A 23 -12.86 12.11 4.04
CA SER A 23 -11.42 12.05 3.86
C SER A 23 -11.06 11.02 2.77
N LEU A 24 -9.92 11.19 2.08
CA LEU A 24 -9.43 10.16 1.15
C LEU A 24 -9.18 8.83 1.86
N LEU A 25 -8.64 8.88 3.09
CA LEU A 25 -8.40 7.71 3.93
C LEU A 25 -9.69 6.90 4.17
N THR A 26 -10.82 7.58 4.39
CA THR A 26 -12.12 6.93 4.53
C THR A 26 -12.65 6.44 3.19
N ALA A 27 -12.55 7.27 2.15
CA ALA A 27 -13.14 7.01 0.84
C ALA A 27 -12.56 5.75 0.18
N VAL A 28 -11.25 5.51 0.28
CA VAL A 28 -10.59 4.33 -0.31
C VAL A 28 -10.96 3.00 0.37
N ARG A 29 -11.67 3.04 1.50
CA ARG A 29 -12.17 1.85 2.21
C ARG A 29 -13.69 1.74 2.20
N ASP A 30 -14.38 2.73 1.66
CA ASP A 30 -15.83 2.80 1.69
C ASP A 30 -16.43 2.09 0.46
N PRO A 31 -17.29 1.07 0.65
CA PRO A 31 -17.83 0.25 -0.43
C PRO A 31 -18.68 1.04 -1.44
N ARG A 32 -19.05 2.29 -1.13
CA ARG A 32 -19.73 3.21 -2.07
C ARG A 32 -18.80 3.71 -3.18
N PHE A 33 -17.48 3.57 -3.02
CA PHE A 33 -16.44 3.98 -3.98
C PHE A 33 -15.57 2.78 -4.39
N PRO A 34 -16.15 1.80 -5.11
CA PRO A 34 -15.47 0.55 -5.43
C PRO A 34 -14.25 0.72 -6.33
N ALA A 35 -14.21 1.74 -7.21
CA ALA A 35 -13.03 1.99 -8.03
C ALA A 35 -11.86 2.47 -7.15
N LEU A 36 -12.12 3.40 -6.21
CA LEU A 36 -11.10 3.84 -5.26
C LEU A 36 -10.58 2.68 -4.40
N GLN A 37 -11.48 1.84 -3.90
CA GLN A 37 -11.10 0.68 -3.09
C GLN A 37 -10.23 -0.31 -3.88
N SER A 38 -10.67 -0.67 -5.09
CA SER A 38 -9.93 -1.58 -5.96
C SER A 38 -8.57 -1.01 -6.35
N PHE A 39 -8.49 0.28 -6.67
CA PHE A 39 -7.23 0.93 -7.01
C PHE A 39 -6.26 0.99 -5.82
N HIS A 40 -6.73 1.43 -4.66
CA HIS A 40 -5.95 1.52 -3.43
C HIS A 40 -5.38 0.16 -3.01
N GLN A 41 -6.20 -0.88 -3.03
CA GLN A 41 -5.76 -2.25 -2.72
C GLN A 41 -4.87 -2.83 -3.83
N GLY A 42 -5.21 -2.55 -5.09
CA GLY A 42 -4.47 -3.02 -6.26
C GLY A 42 -3.04 -2.48 -6.31
N LEU A 43 -2.83 -1.22 -5.93
CA LEU A 43 -1.48 -0.65 -5.83
C LEU A 43 -0.64 -1.32 -4.73
N ARG A 44 -1.25 -1.64 -3.59
CA ARG A 44 -0.58 -2.43 -2.53
C ARG A 44 -0.18 -3.80 -3.06
N ASP A 45 -1.09 -4.48 -3.76
CA ASP A 45 -0.84 -5.81 -4.31
C ASP A 45 0.21 -5.82 -5.42
N ALA A 46 0.21 -4.78 -6.26
CA ALA A 46 1.18 -4.61 -7.33
C ALA A 46 2.63 -4.52 -6.82
N LEU A 47 2.86 -4.05 -5.59
CA LEU A 47 4.20 -4.08 -4.97
C LEU A 47 4.74 -5.50 -4.85
N PHE A 48 3.88 -6.49 -4.62
CA PHE A 48 4.27 -7.87 -4.35
C PHE A 48 4.06 -8.81 -5.54
N LEU A 49 3.60 -8.28 -6.67
CA LEU A 49 3.49 -9.03 -7.91
C LEU A 49 4.88 -9.29 -8.51
N GLU A 50 5.13 -10.53 -8.94
CA GLU A 50 6.38 -10.90 -9.61
C GLU A 50 6.51 -10.14 -10.93
N ILE A 51 7.66 -9.50 -11.14
CA ILE A 51 7.92 -8.75 -12.38
C ILE A 51 8.17 -9.76 -13.51
N PRO A 52 7.48 -9.64 -14.67
CA PRO A 52 7.75 -10.48 -15.84
C PRO A 52 9.21 -10.42 -16.31
N GLU A 53 9.69 -11.46 -16.98
CA GLU A 53 11.10 -11.56 -17.39
C GLU A 53 11.58 -10.42 -18.25
N GLU A 54 10.71 -10.08 -19.18
CA GLU A 54 10.94 -9.14 -20.25
C GLU A 54 11.03 -7.71 -19.68
N LEU A 55 10.42 -7.48 -18.50
CA LEU A 55 10.34 -6.19 -17.85
C LEU A 55 11.34 -6.01 -16.71
N GLU A 56 12.00 -7.06 -16.26
CA GLU A 56 12.91 -7.00 -15.12
C GLU A 56 14.06 -5.98 -15.30
N PRO A 57 14.74 -5.89 -16.47
CA PRO A 57 15.79 -4.89 -16.67
C PRO A 57 15.26 -3.45 -16.57
N TRP A 58 14.07 -3.20 -17.14
CA TRP A 58 13.42 -1.89 -17.12
C TRP A 58 12.97 -1.51 -15.71
N ALA A 59 12.40 -2.46 -14.97
CA ALA A 59 11.99 -2.25 -13.58
C ALA A 59 13.18 -1.92 -12.67
N ARG A 60 14.33 -2.59 -12.86
CA ARG A 60 15.57 -2.27 -12.13
C ARG A 60 16.11 -0.89 -12.47
N LEU A 61 16.04 -0.48 -13.74
CA LEU A 61 16.45 0.87 -14.15
C LEU A 61 15.53 1.93 -13.53
N ALA A 62 14.21 1.71 -13.58
CA ALA A 62 13.21 2.62 -13.02
C ALA A 62 13.34 2.76 -11.49
N ALA A 63 13.56 1.65 -10.78
CA ALA A 63 13.73 1.66 -9.32
C ALA A 63 14.95 2.47 -8.85
N ASN A 64 15.98 2.59 -9.68
CA ASN A 64 17.21 3.35 -9.38
C ASN A 64 17.20 4.77 -9.99
N GLY A 65 16.15 5.15 -10.71
CA GLY A 65 16.06 6.43 -11.41
C GLY A 65 15.69 7.60 -10.49
N VAL A 66 16.06 8.82 -10.88
CA VAL A 66 15.80 10.07 -10.13
C VAL A 66 14.33 10.57 -10.29
N GLY A 67 13.44 9.73 -10.82
CA GLY A 67 12.07 10.11 -11.18
C GLY A 67 11.99 11.15 -12.30
N ASN A 68 10.79 11.69 -12.54
CA ASN A 68 10.55 12.76 -13.52
C ASN A 68 10.11 14.03 -12.77
N PRO A 69 11.03 14.94 -12.41
CA PRO A 69 10.69 16.11 -11.58
C PRO A 69 9.59 16.98 -12.18
N PRO A 70 9.59 17.34 -13.49
CA PRO A 70 8.48 18.08 -14.10
C PRO A 70 7.11 17.44 -13.89
N LEU A 71 7.01 16.11 -14.01
CA LEU A 71 5.75 15.39 -13.78
C LEU A 71 5.35 15.45 -12.30
N GLN A 72 6.32 15.36 -11.38
CA GLN A 72 6.06 15.43 -9.95
C GLN A 72 5.56 16.82 -9.52
N HIS A 73 6.14 17.89 -10.07
CA HIS A 73 5.65 19.26 -9.86
C HIS A 73 4.22 19.41 -10.37
N MET A 74 3.98 19.02 -11.63
CA MET A 74 2.65 19.07 -12.24
C MET A 74 1.59 18.33 -11.40
N LEU A 75 1.94 17.15 -10.87
CA LEU A 75 1.04 16.37 -10.04
C LEU A 75 0.68 17.10 -8.74
N VAL A 76 1.67 17.66 -8.03
CA VAL A 76 1.42 18.39 -6.79
C VAL A 76 0.66 19.69 -7.06
N ASP A 77 0.98 20.40 -8.13
CA ASP A 77 0.27 21.63 -8.51
C ASP A 77 -1.19 21.37 -8.83
N PHE A 78 -1.51 20.30 -9.57
CA PHE A 78 -2.89 19.90 -9.78
C PHE A 78 -3.58 19.50 -8.46
N ALA A 79 -2.90 18.76 -7.58
CA ALA A 79 -3.46 18.36 -6.29
C ALA A 79 -3.78 19.56 -5.38
N ARG A 80 -3.08 20.69 -5.57
CA ARG A 80 -3.33 21.98 -4.90
C ARG A 80 -4.42 22.82 -5.57
N GLY A 81 -4.71 22.54 -6.83
CA GLY A 81 -5.60 23.33 -7.68
C GLY A 81 -7.03 23.43 -7.16
N GLY A 82 -7.71 24.50 -7.59
CA GLY A 82 -9.07 24.85 -7.20
C GLY A 82 -10.17 24.04 -7.88
N ASP A 83 -11.42 24.29 -7.46
CA ASP A 83 -12.67 23.72 -7.99
C ASP A 83 -13.34 24.75 -8.93
N ASP A 84 -12.54 25.51 -9.69
CA ASP A 84 -13.01 26.64 -10.53
C ASP A 84 -13.97 26.17 -11.64
N ASP A 85 -13.70 24.97 -12.18
CA ASP A 85 -14.61 24.25 -13.05
C ASP A 85 -14.60 22.75 -12.78
N ARG A 86 -15.50 21.99 -13.40
CA ARG A 86 -15.59 20.54 -13.18
C ARG A 86 -14.30 19.81 -13.57
N ARG A 87 -13.58 20.27 -14.59
CA ARG A 87 -12.40 19.59 -15.11
C ARG A 87 -11.22 19.75 -14.15
N SER A 88 -10.97 20.97 -13.71
CA SER A 88 -9.96 21.30 -12.68
C SER A 88 -10.27 20.57 -11.38
N ALA A 89 -11.54 20.48 -10.98
CA ALA A 89 -11.96 19.72 -9.80
C ALA A 89 -11.62 18.23 -9.88
N LEU A 90 -11.91 17.59 -11.03
CA LEU A 90 -11.59 16.19 -11.28
C LEU A 90 -10.07 15.97 -11.31
N GLN A 91 -9.33 16.85 -11.99
CA GLN A 91 -7.87 16.79 -12.03
C GLN A 91 -7.25 16.92 -10.64
N ALA A 92 -7.74 17.86 -9.83
CA ALA A 92 -7.26 18.04 -8.47
C ALA A 92 -7.58 16.84 -7.58
N ALA A 93 -8.79 16.27 -7.70
CA ALA A 93 -9.18 15.08 -6.94
C ALA A 93 -8.30 13.87 -7.28
N LEU A 94 -8.09 13.60 -8.58
CA LEU A 94 -7.22 12.51 -9.04
C LEU A 94 -5.76 12.74 -8.64
N ALA A 95 -5.25 13.96 -8.83
CA ALA A 95 -3.87 14.28 -8.47
C ALA A 95 -3.62 14.11 -6.97
N LYS A 96 -4.56 14.55 -6.12
CA LYS A 96 -4.46 14.35 -4.67
C LYS A 96 -4.46 12.88 -4.27
N LEU A 97 -5.29 12.05 -4.92
CA LEU A 97 -5.27 10.59 -4.75
C LEU A 97 -3.90 10.02 -5.13
N LEU A 98 -3.35 10.38 -6.29
CA LEU A 98 -2.06 9.87 -6.76
C LEU A 98 -0.88 10.30 -5.87
N VAL A 99 -0.89 11.52 -5.33
CA VAL A 99 0.10 11.97 -4.33
C VAL A 99 -0.01 11.14 -3.05
N PHE A 100 -1.23 10.91 -2.55
CA PHE A 100 -1.47 10.06 -1.39
C PHE A 100 -0.94 8.63 -1.60
N GLU A 101 -1.28 7.99 -2.73
CA GLU A 101 -0.80 6.64 -3.04
C GLU A 101 0.71 6.59 -3.24
N ALA A 102 1.33 7.61 -3.87
CA ALA A 102 2.78 7.67 -4.02
C ALA A 102 3.50 7.70 -2.66
N ILE A 103 2.98 8.48 -1.71
CA ILE A 103 3.51 8.53 -0.35
C ILE A 103 3.31 7.20 0.36
N ARG A 104 2.09 6.66 0.32
CA ARG A 104 1.74 5.38 0.92
C ARG A 104 2.64 4.23 0.42
N LEU A 105 2.84 4.11 -0.89
CA LEU A 105 3.71 3.08 -1.47
C LEU A 105 5.16 3.20 -0.98
N ARG A 106 5.69 4.43 -0.85
CA ARG A 106 7.02 4.65 -0.28
C ARG A 106 7.08 4.25 1.20
N LEU A 107 6.04 4.56 1.96
CA LEU A 107 5.97 4.18 3.36
C LEU A 107 5.88 2.65 3.51
N PHE A 108 5.13 1.93 2.68
CA PHE A 108 5.14 0.47 2.71
C PHE A 108 6.52 -0.14 2.46
N VAL A 109 7.25 0.38 1.46
CA VAL A 109 8.63 -0.07 1.20
C VAL A 109 9.53 0.16 2.42
N THR A 110 9.29 1.22 3.17
CA THR A 110 10.07 1.56 4.38
C THR A 110 9.64 0.69 5.56
N ALA A 111 8.35 0.63 5.87
CA ALA A 111 7.76 -0.10 6.99
C ALA A 111 8.02 -1.61 6.91
N PHE A 112 7.92 -2.19 5.70
CA PHE A 112 7.97 -3.64 5.52
C PHE A 112 9.34 -4.19 5.13
N ARG A 113 10.37 -3.33 5.05
CA ARG A 113 11.76 -3.75 4.80
C ARG A 113 12.26 -4.75 5.83
N GLY A 114 11.75 -4.68 7.05
CA GLY A 114 12.00 -5.62 8.14
C GLY A 114 10.74 -5.90 8.94
N GLU A 115 10.94 -6.35 10.17
CA GLU A 115 9.87 -6.64 11.14
C GLU A 115 9.67 -5.49 12.14
N GLU A 116 10.56 -4.49 12.16
CA GLU A 116 10.67 -3.49 13.23
C GLU A 116 9.37 -2.71 13.47
N PHE A 117 8.73 -2.25 12.40
CA PHE A 117 7.46 -1.53 12.47
C PHE A 117 6.33 -2.40 13.02
N GLU A 118 6.27 -3.68 12.63
CA GLU A 118 5.21 -4.60 13.07
C GLU A 118 5.46 -5.14 14.49
N VAL A 119 6.72 -5.28 14.90
CA VAL A 119 7.11 -5.70 16.26
C VAL A 119 6.63 -4.70 17.31
N VAL A 120 6.51 -3.42 16.95
CA VAL A 120 5.95 -2.37 17.80
C VAL A 120 4.44 -2.19 17.61
N GLY A 121 3.78 -3.09 16.90
CA GLY A 121 2.33 -3.06 16.68
C GLY A 121 1.87 -2.10 15.59
N GLY A 122 2.75 -1.73 14.66
CA GLY A 122 2.36 -1.00 13.45
C GLY A 122 1.63 -1.90 12.45
N GLU A 123 0.58 -1.36 11.83
CA GLU A 123 -0.25 -2.04 10.83
C GLU A 123 -0.25 -1.32 9.48
N GLU A 124 -0.75 -1.99 8.42
CA GLU A 124 -0.95 -1.33 7.12
C GLU A 124 -1.86 -0.10 7.25
N SER A 125 -2.83 -0.16 8.17
CA SER A 125 -3.79 0.90 8.38
C SER A 125 -3.16 2.19 8.94
N ASP A 126 -2.09 2.05 9.73
CA ASP A 126 -1.29 3.16 10.26
C ASP A 126 -0.48 3.85 9.16
N VAL A 127 0.08 3.06 8.22
CA VAL A 127 0.78 3.60 7.05
C VAL A 127 -0.14 4.50 6.23
N ASP A 128 -1.38 4.07 6.02
CA ASP A 128 -2.39 4.85 5.31
C ASP A 128 -2.72 6.15 6.07
N ALA A 129 -2.86 6.07 7.40
CA ALA A 129 -3.16 7.21 8.24
C ALA A 129 -2.04 8.27 8.22
N ILE A 130 -0.78 7.82 8.28
CA ILE A 130 0.40 8.69 8.19
C ILE A 130 0.46 9.34 6.81
N ALA A 131 0.36 8.56 5.73
CA ALA A 131 0.38 9.09 4.36
C ALA A 131 -0.72 10.14 4.15
N TYR A 132 -1.94 9.87 4.63
CA TYR A 132 -3.05 10.81 4.53
C TYR A 132 -2.80 12.10 5.32
N THR A 133 -2.32 11.98 6.56
CA THR A 133 -2.05 13.13 7.44
C THR A 133 -1.02 14.07 6.81
N GLU A 134 0.03 13.52 6.21
CA GLU A 134 1.07 14.30 5.52
C GLU A 134 0.52 15.04 4.31
N VAL A 135 -0.29 14.38 3.47
CA VAL A 135 -0.97 15.05 2.36
C VAL A 135 -1.92 16.12 2.86
N ALA A 136 -2.71 15.85 3.90
CA ALA A 136 -3.66 16.82 4.43
C ALA A 136 -2.96 18.05 5.03
N THR A 137 -1.79 17.86 5.65
CA THR A 137 -1.07 18.92 6.36
C THR A 137 -0.19 19.74 5.43
N LEU A 138 0.60 19.09 4.58
CA LEU A 138 1.69 19.74 3.85
C LEU A 138 1.31 20.17 2.45
N LEU A 139 0.32 19.55 1.80
CA LEU A 139 0.01 19.80 0.39
C LEU A 139 -0.23 21.29 0.09
N HIS A 140 -0.82 22.03 1.03
CA HIS A 140 -1.12 23.44 0.87
C HIS A 140 -0.08 24.38 1.51
N HIS A 141 1.05 23.87 1.99
CA HIS A 141 2.12 24.69 2.56
C HIS A 141 2.71 25.61 1.46
N PRO A 142 2.88 26.92 1.72
CA PRO A 142 3.31 27.87 0.69
C PRO A 142 4.71 27.55 0.13
N GLU A 143 5.59 27.02 0.97
CA GLU A 143 6.97 26.65 0.59
C GLU A 143 7.03 25.56 -0.49
N LEU A 144 6.00 24.71 -0.61
CA LEU A 144 5.93 23.72 -1.69
C LEU A 144 5.57 24.34 -3.06
N ALA A 145 5.27 25.66 -3.12
CA ALA A 145 5.07 26.39 -4.38
C ALA A 145 6.36 26.93 -4.99
N ASP A 146 7.49 26.84 -4.27
CA ASP A 146 8.76 27.30 -4.78
C ASP A 146 9.22 26.40 -5.94
N PRO A 147 9.53 26.95 -7.13
CA PRO A 147 10.00 26.17 -8.27
C PRO A 147 11.28 25.36 -8.03
N GLU A 148 12.13 25.79 -7.08
CA GLU A 148 13.38 25.10 -6.74
C GLU A 148 13.15 23.93 -5.76
N VAL A 149 11.99 23.89 -5.10
CA VAL A 149 11.62 22.82 -4.16
C VAL A 149 11.04 21.65 -4.94
N ARG A 150 11.52 20.43 -4.71
CA ARG A 150 10.89 19.21 -5.26
C ARG A 150 9.77 18.75 -4.33
N PRO A 151 8.49 19.10 -4.58
CA PRO A 151 7.46 19.02 -3.56
C PRO A 151 7.14 17.58 -3.16
N LEU A 152 7.09 16.67 -4.12
CA LEU A 152 6.85 15.25 -3.83
C LEU A 152 8.00 14.65 -2.99
N THR A 153 9.25 15.02 -3.27
CA THR A 153 10.40 14.56 -2.46
C THR A 153 10.29 15.04 -1.01
N VAL A 154 9.87 16.28 -0.79
CA VAL A 154 9.65 16.83 0.56
C VAL A 154 8.52 16.08 1.28
N LEU A 155 7.39 15.86 0.61
CA LEU A 155 6.26 15.09 1.18
C LEU A 155 6.68 13.67 1.57
N LEU A 156 7.44 12.97 0.70
CA LEU A 156 7.95 11.62 0.96
C LEU A 156 8.93 11.59 2.14
N ALA A 157 9.82 12.58 2.23
CA ALA A 157 10.76 12.68 3.33
C ALA A 157 10.05 12.95 4.66
N SER A 158 9.10 13.88 4.68
CA SER A 158 8.29 14.19 5.86
C SER A 158 7.52 12.95 6.34
N ALA A 159 6.84 12.26 5.43
CA ALA A 159 6.12 11.04 5.75
C ALA A 159 7.02 9.94 6.33
N SER A 160 8.24 9.79 5.82
CA SER A 160 9.21 8.83 6.35
C SER A 160 9.64 9.18 7.77
N VAL A 161 9.81 10.47 8.08
CA VAL A 161 10.09 10.95 9.44
C VAL A 161 8.91 10.69 10.37
N SER A 162 7.68 10.93 9.91
CA SER A 162 6.47 10.66 10.69
C SER A 162 6.28 9.18 10.98
N LEU A 163 6.55 8.29 10.02
CA LEU A 163 6.58 6.84 10.24
C LEU A 163 7.62 6.43 11.30
N ALA A 164 8.83 6.98 11.22
CA ALA A 164 9.87 6.69 12.21
C ALA A 164 9.50 7.18 13.62
N ARG A 165 8.86 8.35 13.72
CA ARG A 165 8.37 8.91 15.00
C ARG A 165 7.23 8.07 15.57
N ASP A 166 6.27 7.66 14.75
CA ASP A 166 5.17 6.79 15.17
C ASP A 166 5.71 5.45 15.71
N ALA A 167 6.61 4.80 14.96
CA ALA A 167 7.26 3.57 15.40
C ALA A 167 8.04 3.76 16.72
N GLN A 168 8.74 4.89 16.88
CA GLN A 168 9.44 5.20 18.12
C GLN A 168 8.48 5.40 19.30
N SER A 169 7.39 6.14 19.12
CA SER A 169 6.37 6.36 20.16
C SER A 169 5.80 5.03 20.64
N ARG A 170 5.41 4.16 19.70
CA ARG A 170 4.92 2.82 20.02
C ARG A 170 5.96 1.96 20.73
N ALA A 171 7.22 2.04 20.30
CA ALA A 171 8.31 1.31 20.97
C ALA A 171 8.49 1.77 22.42
N GLU A 172 8.29 3.05 22.72
CA GLU A 172 8.36 3.62 24.07
C GLU A 172 7.17 3.15 24.91
N GLU A 173 5.94 3.24 24.40
CA GLU A 173 4.72 2.75 25.05
C GLU A 173 4.79 1.24 25.34
N LEU A 174 5.38 0.47 24.43
CA LEU A 174 5.50 -0.97 24.58
C LEU A 174 6.48 -1.37 25.69
N ARG A 175 7.39 -0.49 26.15
CA ARG A 175 8.33 -0.83 27.24
C ARG A 175 7.62 -1.17 28.54
N ASP A 176 6.46 -0.57 28.76
CA ASP A 176 5.67 -0.73 29.98
C ASP A 176 4.59 -1.82 29.85
N THR A 177 4.56 -2.54 28.72
CA THR A 177 3.63 -3.68 28.50
C THR A 177 4.24 -5.03 28.89
N GLY A 178 3.34 -5.99 29.20
CA GLY A 178 3.71 -7.35 29.57
C GLY A 178 4.52 -8.08 28.50
N GLU A 179 5.32 -9.06 28.92
CA GLU A 179 6.15 -9.88 28.03
C GLU A 179 5.30 -10.65 27.00
N ASP A 180 4.14 -11.15 27.41
CA ASP A 180 3.23 -11.92 26.55
C ASP A 180 2.76 -11.12 25.33
N THR A 181 2.33 -9.87 25.53
CA THR A 181 1.90 -8.98 24.43
C THR A 181 3.06 -8.71 23.47
N ARG A 182 4.26 -8.48 23.99
CA ARG A 182 5.44 -8.23 23.15
C ARG A 182 5.82 -9.47 22.33
N GLU A 183 5.71 -10.66 22.90
CA GLU A 183 5.98 -11.89 22.15
C GLU A 183 4.91 -12.17 21.10
N GLU A 184 3.64 -11.88 21.40
CA GLU A 184 2.56 -11.96 20.41
C GLU A 184 2.81 -11.04 19.21
N LEU A 185 3.19 -9.77 19.44
CA LEU A 185 3.54 -8.84 18.36
C LEU A 185 4.72 -9.33 17.53
N ARG A 186 5.78 -9.85 18.18
CA ARG A 186 6.93 -10.44 17.47
C ARG A 186 6.53 -11.64 16.62
N MET A 187 5.66 -12.51 17.14
CA MET A 187 5.16 -13.66 16.40
C MET A 187 4.36 -13.20 15.17
N ARG A 188 3.48 -12.21 15.31
CA ARG A 188 2.71 -11.63 14.20
C ARG A 188 3.62 -10.98 13.15
N ALA A 189 4.60 -10.18 13.59
CA ALA A 189 5.57 -9.54 12.70
C ALA A 189 6.36 -10.57 11.88
N ARG A 190 6.89 -11.62 12.53
CA ARG A 190 7.58 -12.73 11.84
C ARG A 190 6.67 -13.44 10.83
N LEU A 191 5.41 -13.64 11.19
CA LEU A 191 4.44 -14.28 10.28
C LEU A 191 4.14 -13.39 9.07
N ARG A 192 3.90 -12.09 9.25
CA ARG A 192 3.68 -11.15 8.14
C ARG A 192 4.92 -11.04 7.25
N ALA A 193 6.12 -10.95 7.83
CA ALA A 193 7.38 -10.98 7.08
C ALA A 193 7.56 -12.27 6.26
N ALA A 194 7.23 -13.42 6.84
CA ALA A 194 7.25 -14.71 6.15
C ALA A 194 6.25 -14.75 4.98
N LEU A 195 5.02 -14.26 5.19
CA LEU A 195 3.99 -14.19 4.15
C LEU A 195 4.39 -13.25 3.01
N ARG A 196 5.07 -12.13 3.30
CA ARG A 196 5.62 -11.20 2.31
C ARG A 196 6.65 -11.82 1.38
N GLU A 197 7.22 -12.98 1.66
CA GLU A 197 8.14 -13.69 0.74
C GLU A 197 7.42 -14.63 -0.24
N LEU A 198 6.15 -14.93 0.01
CA LEU A 198 5.36 -15.82 -0.83
C LEU A 198 4.95 -15.13 -2.13
N ARG A 199 4.59 -15.92 -3.13
CA ARG A 199 3.90 -15.36 -4.29
C ARG A 199 2.59 -14.70 -3.84
N LEU A 200 2.21 -13.60 -4.48
CA LEU A 200 1.07 -12.78 -4.08
C LEU A 200 -0.22 -13.59 -3.81
N PRO A 201 -0.67 -14.51 -4.69
CA PRO A 201 -1.89 -15.27 -4.40
C PRO A 201 -1.77 -16.15 -3.16
N GLU A 202 -0.61 -16.76 -2.93
CA GLU A 202 -0.35 -17.54 -1.72
C GLU A 202 -0.29 -16.66 -0.47
N ALA A 203 0.33 -15.48 -0.54
CA ALA A 203 0.39 -14.53 0.57
C ALA A 203 -1.03 -14.12 1.01
N VAL A 204 -1.86 -13.64 0.07
CA VAL A 204 -3.24 -13.18 0.35
C VAL A 204 -4.11 -14.28 0.93
N LEU A 205 -4.06 -15.47 0.33
CA LEU A 205 -4.88 -16.60 0.79
C LEU A 205 -4.45 -17.12 2.17
N LEU A 206 -3.14 -17.13 2.46
CA LEU A 206 -2.64 -17.59 3.74
C LEU A 206 -2.79 -16.54 4.84
N GLU A 207 -2.64 -15.25 4.52
CA GLU A 207 -2.99 -14.14 5.40
C GLU A 207 -4.44 -14.28 5.88
N ASN A 208 -5.40 -14.43 4.95
CA ASN A 208 -6.81 -14.65 5.30
C ASN A 208 -7.03 -15.97 6.08
N ALA A 209 -6.34 -17.05 5.71
CA ALA A 209 -6.49 -18.34 6.40
C ALA A 209 -5.90 -18.33 7.83
N LEU A 210 -4.98 -17.41 8.11
CA LEU A 210 -4.31 -17.23 9.40
C LEU A 210 -4.76 -15.95 10.11
N ALA A 211 -5.86 -15.32 9.67
CA ALA A 211 -6.33 -14.03 10.17
C ALA A 211 -6.43 -13.99 11.71
N ALA A 212 -6.95 -15.04 12.34
CA ALA A 212 -7.02 -15.13 13.81
C ALA A 212 -5.64 -15.03 14.51
N LEU A 213 -4.58 -15.57 13.92
CA LEU A 213 -3.22 -15.44 14.46
C LEU A 213 -2.64 -14.04 14.24
N LEU A 214 -3.10 -13.36 13.19
CA LEU A 214 -2.71 -11.99 12.85
C LEU A 214 -3.53 -10.93 13.59
N GLY A 215 -4.57 -11.34 14.33
CA GLY A 215 -5.50 -10.43 15.00
C GLY A 215 -6.56 -9.85 14.06
N GLU A 216 -6.82 -10.51 12.94
CA GLU A 216 -7.73 -10.06 11.88
C GLU A 216 -8.96 -10.99 11.74
N GLU A 217 -9.99 -10.47 11.09
CA GLU A 217 -11.19 -11.25 10.76
C GLU A 217 -11.02 -11.98 9.42
N ARG A 218 -11.35 -13.28 9.42
CA ARG A 218 -11.31 -14.10 8.22
C ARG A 218 -12.51 -13.78 7.32
N ARG A 219 -12.24 -13.52 6.04
CA ARG A 219 -13.25 -13.26 4.99
C ARG A 219 -13.57 -14.53 4.20
N GLU A 220 -14.78 -14.57 3.63
CA GLU A 220 -15.14 -15.59 2.64
C GLU A 220 -14.29 -15.43 1.38
N LEU A 221 -13.94 -16.55 0.73
CA LEU A 221 -12.98 -16.52 -0.37
C LEU A 221 -13.48 -15.74 -1.60
N THR A 222 -14.79 -15.73 -1.83
CA THR A 222 -15.40 -14.98 -2.92
C THR A 222 -15.38 -13.47 -2.65
N GLU A 223 -15.54 -13.06 -1.39
CA GLU A 223 -15.42 -11.66 -0.98
C GLU A 223 -13.97 -11.20 -1.09
N LEU A 224 -13.04 -12.01 -0.55
CA LEU A 224 -11.60 -11.74 -0.66
C LEU A 224 -11.15 -11.62 -2.12
N GLN A 225 -11.67 -12.47 -3.02
CA GLN A 225 -11.36 -12.38 -4.45
C GLN A 225 -11.85 -11.07 -5.07
N ALA A 226 -13.06 -10.62 -4.71
CA ALA A 226 -13.60 -9.36 -5.20
C ALA A 226 -12.80 -8.15 -4.71
N GLU A 227 -12.26 -8.21 -3.49
CA GLU A 227 -11.43 -7.16 -2.89
C GLU A 227 -9.98 -7.18 -3.37
N ARG A 228 -9.48 -8.35 -3.80
CA ARG A 228 -8.08 -8.60 -4.16
C ARG A 228 -7.94 -9.11 -5.60
N PRO A 229 -8.50 -8.40 -6.61
CA PRO A 229 -8.52 -8.89 -7.99
C PRO A 229 -7.11 -9.06 -8.57
N VAL A 230 -6.17 -8.18 -8.24
CA VAL A 230 -4.76 -8.30 -8.68
C VAL A 230 -4.13 -9.63 -8.26
N ALA A 231 -4.52 -10.16 -7.10
CA ALA A 231 -3.99 -11.41 -6.56
C ALA A 231 -4.78 -12.65 -7.00
N LEU A 232 -6.11 -12.54 -7.10
CA LEU A 232 -7.01 -13.70 -7.11
C LEU A 232 -7.95 -13.76 -8.32
N ASP A 233 -7.97 -12.75 -9.19
CA ASP A 233 -8.88 -12.75 -10.34
C ASP A 233 -8.65 -13.97 -11.25
N GLY A 234 -9.73 -14.46 -11.85
CA GLY A 234 -9.75 -15.67 -12.67
C GLY A 234 -9.56 -17.00 -11.93
N MET A 235 -9.32 -17.00 -10.61
CA MET A 235 -9.23 -18.23 -9.83
C MET A 235 -10.61 -18.77 -9.45
N THR A 236 -10.82 -20.08 -9.58
CA THR A 236 -12.02 -20.72 -9.04
C THR A 236 -11.89 -20.89 -7.52
N ARG A 237 -13.02 -20.95 -6.80
CA ARG A 237 -13.05 -21.27 -5.36
C ARG A 237 -12.23 -22.51 -5.02
N GLN A 238 -12.41 -23.59 -5.79
CA GLN A 238 -11.67 -24.83 -5.61
C GLN A 238 -10.15 -24.62 -5.76
N ALA A 239 -9.70 -23.79 -6.71
CA ALA A 239 -8.29 -23.48 -6.87
C ALA A 239 -7.73 -22.70 -5.67
N MET A 240 -8.50 -21.75 -5.12
CA MET A 240 -8.14 -21.01 -3.91
C MET A 240 -8.04 -21.94 -2.69
N ASP A 241 -9.02 -22.81 -2.47
CA ASP A 241 -9.01 -23.80 -1.37
C ASP A 241 -7.80 -24.74 -1.45
N GLN A 242 -7.49 -25.23 -2.66
CA GLN A 242 -6.31 -26.06 -2.86
C GLN A 242 -5.00 -25.32 -2.56
N ARG A 243 -4.90 -24.04 -2.94
CA ARG A 243 -3.73 -23.20 -2.62
C ARG A 243 -3.59 -22.99 -1.11
N VAL A 244 -4.68 -22.67 -0.39
CA VAL A 244 -4.68 -22.58 1.08
C VAL A 244 -4.20 -23.88 1.70
N SER A 245 -4.77 -25.03 1.28
CA SER A 245 -4.40 -26.35 1.80
C SER A 245 -2.91 -26.68 1.56
N ARG A 246 -2.39 -26.43 0.36
CA ARG A 246 -0.96 -26.64 0.06
C ARG A 246 -0.07 -25.69 0.84
N GLY A 247 -0.44 -24.41 0.92
CA GLY A 247 0.31 -23.40 1.64
C GLY A 247 0.43 -23.72 3.14
N ARG A 248 -0.68 -24.05 3.81
CA ARG A 248 -0.67 -24.45 5.22
C ARG A 248 0.21 -25.67 5.48
N ARG A 249 0.18 -26.67 4.59
CA ARG A 249 1.09 -27.82 4.67
C ARG A 249 2.54 -27.41 4.49
N ALA A 250 2.84 -26.53 3.54
CA ALA A 250 4.20 -26.05 3.29
C ALA A 250 4.78 -25.27 4.49
N LEU A 251 3.96 -24.49 5.21
CA LEU A 251 4.40 -23.76 6.41
C LEU A 251 4.84 -24.66 7.57
N ALA A 252 4.39 -25.93 7.59
CA ALA A 252 4.85 -26.93 8.56
C ALA A 252 6.22 -27.57 8.19
N HIS A 253 6.77 -27.22 7.02
CA HIS A 253 8.02 -27.76 6.49
C HIS A 253 9.09 -26.65 6.40
N PRO A 254 10.37 -27.00 6.19
CA PRO A 254 11.45 -26.01 6.06
C PRO A 254 11.16 -24.94 5.01
N ARG A 255 11.67 -23.72 5.22
CA ARG A 255 11.42 -22.56 4.34
C ARG A 255 11.74 -22.78 2.86
N SER A 256 12.61 -23.75 2.54
CA SER A 256 12.94 -24.14 1.16
C SER A 256 11.76 -24.74 0.39
N THR A 257 10.74 -25.27 1.06
CA THR A 257 9.55 -25.87 0.43
C THR A 257 8.39 -24.89 0.29
N TRP A 258 8.55 -23.65 0.76
CA TRP A 258 7.49 -22.65 0.72
C TRP A 258 7.23 -22.18 -0.73
N PRO A 259 6.00 -21.78 -1.07
CA PRO A 259 5.64 -21.26 -2.39
C PRO A 259 6.12 -19.80 -2.56
N ARG A 260 7.44 -19.60 -2.47
CA ARG A 260 8.10 -18.30 -2.57
C ARG A 260 8.06 -17.77 -4.00
N ARG A 261 8.18 -16.45 -4.13
CA ARG A 261 8.44 -15.82 -5.43
C ARG A 261 9.70 -16.43 -6.06
N ARG A 262 9.63 -16.67 -7.36
CA ARG A 262 10.75 -17.12 -8.21
C ARG A 262 11.49 -15.94 -8.82
N ARG A 263 10.82 -14.80 -8.96
CA ARG A 263 11.34 -13.54 -9.50
C ARG A 263 11.20 -12.40 -8.49
N PRO A 264 11.99 -11.33 -8.59
CA PRO A 264 11.76 -10.15 -7.77
C PRO A 264 10.39 -9.54 -8.07
N ALA A 265 9.73 -9.07 -7.02
CA ALA A 265 8.62 -8.13 -7.12
C ALA A 265 9.13 -6.68 -7.08
N LEU A 266 8.25 -5.71 -7.36
CA LEU A 266 8.60 -4.29 -7.27
C LEU A 266 9.10 -3.90 -5.88
N PHE A 267 8.46 -4.45 -4.83
CA PHE A 267 8.89 -4.32 -3.44
C PHE A 267 10.35 -4.72 -3.24
N ASP A 268 10.76 -5.86 -3.82
CA ASP A 268 12.10 -6.40 -3.66
C ASP A 268 13.18 -5.50 -4.31
N LEU A 269 12.82 -4.76 -5.36
CA LEU A 269 13.68 -3.80 -6.03
C LEU A 269 13.74 -2.48 -5.27
N LEU A 270 12.59 -1.94 -4.86
CA LEU A 270 12.49 -0.62 -4.20
C LEU A 270 13.09 -0.60 -2.79
N GLN A 271 13.10 -1.74 -2.09
CA GLN A 271 13.72 -1.80 -0.76
C GLN A 271 15.26 -1.72 -0.82
N ARG A 272 15.86 -1.99 -1.98
CA ARG A 272 17.33 -2.01 -2.20
C ARG A 272 17.87 -0.69 -2.76
N ALA A 273 16.99 0.16 -3.29
CA ALA A 273 17.28 1.50 -3.77
C ALA A 273 17.30 2.52 -2.62
#